data_AF-A0AA97AQC2-F1
#
_entry.id   AF-A0AA97AQC2-F1
#
_cell.length_a   1.000
_cell.length_b   1.000
_cell.length_c   1.000
_cell.angle_alpha   90.00
_cell.angle_beta   90.00
_cell.angle_gamma   90.00
#
_symmetry.space_group_name_H-M   'P 1'
#
loop_
_entity.id
_entity.type
_entity.pdbx_description
1 polymer ?
#
loop_
_entity_poly.entity_id
_entity_poly.type
_entity_poly.pdbx_seq_one_letter_code
_entity_poly.pdbx_strand_id
1 'polypeptide(L)'
;MNQITIQCRLVASPETRQQLWTLMAQRNTPLINTLIEQLSQHPEFETWRRKGKLSSAVVSELCKPLKTDPRFSGQPARLYVSAEHTADYIFKSWLAIQKRLQQKLDGKLCWLEMLQSDEELTQASGVDLTKIRDRAAAILQKLQPTVSDETTPNSSQKGKKTNKKAISDRSLANQLFDRYQISKDVLNRCAIAYLLKNGCQVPQQEEDPQKFAHRRRKVEIQVKRLQDQIESRIPHGRDLTGQSWLNTLETTTQNVPKDNTEAKRWQDRLLTQPSILPFPLIFETIEDLVWDKNEKGRLCVHFGGLSDHTFAIYCDQRQLHWFQRFLEDQKTKKVSKNQHSSGLFTLRSARLAWQESEGKGHPWDVHHLTLYCTIDTRLWTVEGTQQVQQEKAAEVAKKITQMERKGDLLETQKGYVKRLNSTLSRLNTPFDRPSRPLYHGQSHIVVGLCMGLEKPATIAVCDAHANQVLAHYGIRQLLGENYRLLNRRRSQQQKTAHQRHKAQKRSAPNQVGESELGQHIDRLIAKAIVTIAKTYNAGSIAVPKLRDIREIVEAEIKAKAQQKCPGYLEGQQKYAKQYRASVHRWSYGRLIESIRSQATKLGIVIEEAKQPLVGKLEEKAQAVAIAAYQARA
;
A
#
# COMPACT_ATOMS: atom_id res chain seq x y z
N MET A 1 -0.96 -1.48 -12.03
CA MET A 1 -1.18 -2.89 -11.61
C MET A 1 -1.73 -3.67 -12.78
N ASN A 2 -1.05 -4.74 -13.22
CA ASN A 2 -1.51 -5.62 -14.32
C ASN A 2 -2.51 -6.68 -13.85
N GLN A 3 -2.65 -6.84 -12.53
CA GLN A 3 -3.58 -7.78 -11.93
C GLN A 3 -4.86 -7.08 -11.50
N ILE A 4 -6.00 -7.69 -11.80
CA ILE A 4 -7.33 -7.27 -11.34
C ILE A 4 -7.98 -8.40 -10.57
N THR A 5 -8.88 -8.06 -9.64
CA THR A 5 -9.74 -9.04 -8.96
C THR A 5 -11.15 -8.91 -9.49
N ILE A 6 -11.73 -10.01 -9.98
CA ILE A 6 -13.15 -10.11 -10.31
C ILE A 6 -13.85 -10.98 -9.27
N GLN A 7 -15.18 -10.86 -9.17
CA GLN A 7 -15.96 -11.61 -8.20
C GLN A 7 -17.24 -12.14 -8.84
N CYS A 8 -17.61 -13.38 -8.52
CA CYS A 8 -18.89 -13.95 -8.94
C CYS A 8 -19.58 -14.65 -7.77
N ARG A 9 -20.90 -14.73 -7.84
CA ARG A 9 -21.70 -15.53 -6.92
C ARG A 9 -21.63 -16.98 -7.36
N LEU A 10 -21.43 -17.87 -6.40
CA LEU A 10 -21.51 -19.30 -6.62
C LEU A 10 -22.86 -19.83 -6.10
N VAL A 11 -23.47 -20.71 -6.88
CA VAL A 11 -24.71 -21.41 -6.52
C VAL A 11 -24.44 -22.91 -6.54
N ALA A 12 -24.78 -23.57 -5.45
CA ALA A 12 -24.67 -25.01 -5.27
C ALA A 12 -25.90 -25.54 -4.51
N SER A 13 -26.05 -26.87 -4.43
CA SER A 13 -27.14 -27.48 -3.67
C SER A 13 -27.08 -27.06 -2.19
N PRO A 14 -28.23 -27.05 -1.47
CA PRO A 14 -28.25 -26.76 -0.04
C PRO A 14 -27.28 -27.64 0.76
N GLU A 15 -27.20 -28.93 0.45
CA GLU A 15 -26.29 -29.89 1.09
C GLU A 15 -24.82 -29.49 0.91
N THR A 16 -24.40 -29.15 -0.32
CA THR A 16 -23.04 -28.67 -0.60
C THR A 16 -22.75 -27.38 0.16
N ARG A 17 -23.70 -26.44 0.23
CA ARG A 17 -23.53 -25.17 0.97
C ARG A 17 -23.38 -25.41 2.47
N GLN A 18 -24.18 -26.31 3.04
CA GLN A 18 -24.11 -26.70 4.44
C GLN A 18 -22.78 -27.39 4.76
N GLN A 19 -22.37 -28.38 3.97
CA GLN A 19 -21.09 -29.08 4.14
C GLN A 19 -19.90 -28.12 4.05
N LEU A 20 -19.90 -27.23 3.05
CA LEU A 20 -18.86 -26.23 2.90
C LEU A 20 -18.82 -25.25 4.08
N TRP A 21 -19.98 -24.78 4.55
CA TRP A 21 -20.07 -23.94 5.73
C TRP A 21 -19.49 -24.65 6.96
N THR A 22 -19.89 -25.89 7.21
CA THR A 22 -19.37 -26.71 8.31
C THR A 22 -17.85 -26.86 8.24
N LEU A 23 -17.30 -27.18 7.06
CA LEU A 23 -15.84 -27.28 6.87
C LEU A 23 -15.13 -25.94 7.14
N MET A 24 -15.66 -24.82 6.64
CA MET A 24 -15.03 -23.51 6.79
C MET A 24 -15.16 -22.94 8.21
N ALA A 25 -16.34 -23.06 8.81
CA ALA A 25 -16.68 -22.44 10.09
C ALA A 25 -16.28 -23.30 11.29
N GLN A 26 -16.48 -24.63 11.23
CA GLN A 26 -16.26 -25.50 12.38
C GLN A 26 -14.87 -26.16 12.40
N ARG A 27 -14.20 -26.29 11.24
CA ARG A 27 -12.85 -26.90 11.17
C ARG A 27 -11.77 -25.90 10.80
N ASN A 28 -11.88 -25.29 9.62
CA ASN A 28 -10.81 -24.47 9.07
C ASN A 28 -10.59 -23.14 9.84
N THR A 29 -11.67 -22.45 10.23
CA THR A 29 -11.56 -21.20 11.01
C THR A 29 -10.95 -21.44 12.40
N PRO A 30 -11.39 -22.44 13.18
CA PRO A 30 -10.74 -22.80 14.43
C PRO A 30 -9.26 -23.19 14.26
N LEU A 31 -8.91 -23.94 13.21
CA LEU A 31 -7.50 -24.25 12.91
C LEU A 31 -6.67 -22.97 12.70
N ILE A 32 -7.18 -22.01 11.92
CA ILE A 32 -6.51 -20.72 11.71
C ILE A 32 -6.37 -19.95 13.02
N ASN A 33 -7.41 -19.95 13.88
CA ASN A 33 -7.36 -19.31 15.19
C ASN A 33 -6.25 -19.91 16.07
N THR A 34 -6.15 -21.24 16.12
CA THR A 34 -5.09 -21.95 16.87
C THR A 34 -3.70 -21.65 16.30
N LEU A 35 -3.54 -21.59 14.97
CA LEU A 35 -2.27 -21.18 14.36
C LEU A 35 -1.89 -19.74 14.72
N ILE A 36 -2.86 -18.81 14.74
CA ILE A 36 -2.61 -17.42 15.12
C ILE A 36 -2.15 -17.32 16.58
N GLU A 37 -2.80 -18.07 17.47
CA GLU A 37 -2.44 -18.12 18.88
C GLU A 37 -1.04 -18.72 19.10
N GLN A 38 -0.75 -19.87 18.50
CA GLN A 38 0.57 -20.51 18.61
C GLN A 38 1.70 -19.63 18.05
N LEU A 39 1.46 -18.92 16.94
CA LEU A 39 2.43 -17.98 16.38
C LEU A 39 2.71 -16.81 17.33
N SER A 40 1.68 -16.32 18.04
CA SER A 40 1.83 -15.23 19.01
C SER A 40 2.57 -15.64 20.27
N GLN A 41 2.53 -16.92 20.64
CA GLN A 41 3.19 -17.50 21.82
C GLN A 41 4.59 -18.08 21.50
N HIS A 42 5.02 -18.05 20.24
CA HIS A 42 6.27 -18.66 19.82
C HIS A 42 7.49 -17.92 20.43
N PRO A 43 8.54 -18.62 20.90
CA PRO A 43 9.70 -17.99 21.53
C PRO A 43 10.42 -16.98 20.63
N GLU A 44 10.46 -17.23 19.33
CA GLU A 44 11.07 -16.31 18.35
C GLU A 44 10.18 -15.13 17.94
N PHE A 45 8.95 -15.02 18.45
CA PHE A 45 7.96 -14.03 17.99
C PHE A 45 8.48 -12.59 18.01
N GLU A 46 9.14 -12.20 19.10
CA GLU A 46 9.74 -10.86 19.23
C GLU A 46 10.88 -10.61 18.22
N THR A 47 11.62 -11.66 17.86
CA THR A 47 12.66 -11.54 16.84
C THR A 47 12.06 -11.29 15.45
N TRP A 48 10.95 -11.96 15.13
CA TRP A 48 10.24 -11.77 13.86
C TRP A 48 9.58 -10.39 13.81
N ARG A 49 9.01 -9.92 14.93
CA ARG A 49 8.45 -8.57 15.10
C ARG A 49 9.50 -7.49 14.82
N ARG A 50 10.70 -7.60 15.39
CA ARG A 50 11.81 -6.66 15.15
C ARG A 50 12.32 -6.71 13.70
N LYS A 51 12.49 -7.90 13.12
CA LYS A 51 12.95 -8.06 11.73
C LYS A 51 11.88 -7.65 10.70
N GLY A 52 10.61 -7.75 11.09
CA GLY A 52 9.42 -7.56 10.26
C GLY A 52 9.22 -8.66 9.21
N LYS A 53 9.72 -9.87 9.48
CA LYS A 53 9.66 -11.01 8.57
C LYS A 53 9.45 -12.32 9.33
N LEU A 54 8.53 -13.14 8.82
CA LEU A 54 8.28 -14.50 9.24
C LEU A 54 8.81 -15.46 8.15
N SER A 55 9.46 -16.55 8.55
CA SER A 55 9.84 -17.61 7.60
C SER A 55 8.60 -18.40 7.18
N SER A 56 8.47 -18.68 5.88
CA SER A 56 7.31 -19.42 5.35
C SER A 56 7.21 -20.85 5.86
N ALA A 57 8.31 -21.44 6.35
CA ALA A 57 8.32 -22.81 6.86
C ALA A 57 7.66 -22.93 8.25
N VAL A 58 7.74 -21.88 9.08
CA VAL A 58 7.31 -21.91 10.49
C VAL A 58 5.83 -22.25 10.62
N VAL A 59 4.98 -21.61 9.80
CA VAL A 59 3.52 -21.85 9.87
C VAL A 59 3.19 -23.29 9.47
N SER A 60 3.90 -23.84 8.48
CA SER A 60 3.72 -25.23 8.05
C SER A 60 4.18 -26.22 9.12
N GLU A 61 5.29 -25.92 9.81
CA GLU A 61 5.79 -26.71 10.94
C GLU A 61 4.81 -26.73 12.12
N LEU A 62 4.23 -25.59 12.49
CA LEU A 62 3.18 -25.50 13.51
C LEU A 62 1.89 -26.20 13.09
N CYS A 63 1.56 -26.22 11.80
CA CYS A 63 0.36 -26.88 11.30
C CYS A 63 0.47 -28.42 11.30
N LYS A 64 1.67 -28.99 11.09
CA LYS A 64 1.88 -30.46 11.04
C LYS A 64 1.27 -31.24 12.21
N PRO A 65 1.54 -30.92 13.49
CA PRO A 65 0.96 -31.65 14.62
C PRO A 65 -0.56 -31.45 14.75
N LEU A 66 -1.09 -30.32 14.25
CA LEU A 66 -2.53 -30.05 14.27
C LEU A 66 -3.31 -30.91 13.26
N LYS A 67 -2.65 -31.49 12.25
CA LYS A 67 -3.33 -32.37 11.26
C LYS A 67 -3.80 -33.69 11.87
N THR A 68 -3.16 -34.12 12.96
CA THR A 68 -3.51 -35.35 13.69
C THR A 68 -4.48 -35.10 14.85
N ASP A 69 -4.73 -33.85 15.24
CA ASP A 69 -5.69 -33.51 16.29
C ASP A 69 -7.11 -33.88 15.84
N PRO A 70 -7.89 -34.63 16.64
CA PRO A 70 -9.28 -34.99 16.33
C PRO A 70 -10.18 -33.80 15.97
N ARG A 71 -9.88 -32.59 16.49
CA ARG A 71 -10.64 -31.37 16.20
C ARG A 71 -10.51 -30.91 14.74
N PHE A 72 -9.36 -31.20 14.10
CA PHE A 72 -9.04 -30.73 12.76
C PHE A 72 -8.88 -31.88 11.75
N SER A 73 -8.77 -33.12 12.23
CA SER A 73 -8.56 -34.31 11.40
C SER A 73 -9.71 -34.55 10.42
N GLY A 74 -9.40 -35.26 9.33
CA GLY A 74 -10.38 -35.61 8.29
C GLY A 74 -10.83 -34.46 7.38
N GLN A 75 -10.22 -33.26 7.46
CA GLN A 75 -10.42 -32.22 6.45
C GLN A 75 -9.51 -32.45 5.22
N PRO A 76 -9.88 -31.94 4.03
CA PRO A 76 -9.07 -32.09 2.83
C PRO A 76 -7.68 -31.44 2.96
N ALA A 77 -6.66 -32.07 2.36
CA ALA A 77 -5.28 -31.58 2.40
C ALA A 77 -5.14 -30.10 2.00
N ARG A 78 -5.94 -29.65 1.03
CA ARG A 78 -5.96 -28.26 0.54
C ARG A 78 -6.44 -27.25 1.57
N LEU A 79 -7.33 -27.63 2.50
CA LEU A 79 -7.80 -26.73 3.55
C LEU A 79 -6.68 -26.42 4.55
N TYR A 80 -5.84 -27.40 4.89
CA TYR A 80 -4.65 -27.14 5.72
C TYR A 80 -3.70 -26.13 5.06
N VAL A 81 -3.42 -26.29 3.76
CA VAL A 81 -2.58 -25.34 3.02
C VAL A 81 -3.21 -23.95 3.00
N SER A 82 -4.53 -23.86 2.80
CA SER A 82 -5.26 -22.60 2.89
C SER A 82 -5.17 -21.95 4.27
N ALA A 83 -5.24 -22.75 5.35
CA ALA A 83 -5.09 -22.26 6.72
C ALA A 83 -3.67 -21.73 6.96
N GLU A 84 -2.65 -22.48 6.53
CA GLU A 84 -1.23 -22.08 6.59
C GLU A 84 -1.04 -20.72 5.87
N HIS A 85 -1.54 -20.58 4.63
CA HIS A 85 -1.44 -19.32 3.89
C HIS A 85 -2.21 -18.17 4.55
N THR A 86 -3.39 -18.44 5.12
CA THR A 86 -4.19 -17.40 5.78
C THR A 86 -3.45 -16.84 6.99
N ALA A 87 -2.90 -17.70 7.85
CA ALA A 87 -2.11 -17.27 9.00
C ALA A 87 -0.83 -16.54 8.57
N ASP A 88 -0.10 -17.09 7.58
CA ASP A 88 1.12 -16.46 7.03
C ASP A 88 0.84 -15.05 6.47
N TYR A 89 -0.24 -14.85 5.70
CA TYR A 89 -0.60 -13.54 5.18
C TYR A 89 -0.99 -12.53 6.27
N ILE A 90 -1.72 -12.98 7.29
CA ILE A 90 -2.08 -12.14 8.44
C ILE A 90 -0.80 -11.63 9.12
N PHE A 91 0.14 -12.51 9.45
CA PHE A 91 1.38 -12.10 10.10
C PHE A 91 2.32 -11.33 9.18
N LYS A 92 2.44 -11.67 7.89
CA LYS A 92 3.24 -10.88 6.94
C LYS A 92 2.77 -9.42 6.86
N SER A 93 1.45 -9.22 6.74
CA SER A 93 0.85 -7.87 6.74
C SER A 93 1.10 -7.15 8.06
N TRP A 94 0.84 -7.83 9.17
CA TRP A 94 1.02 -7.28 10.51
C TRP A 94 2.47 -6.91 10.82
N LEU A 95 3.43 -7.80 10.54
CA LEU A 95 4.87 -7.59 10.76
C LEU A 95 5.42 -6.44 9.93
N ALA A 96 4.92 -6.25 8.70
CA ALA A 96 5.29 -5.09 7.89
C ALA A 96 4.84 -3.77 8.52
N ILE A 97 3.63 -3.75 9.12
CA ILE A 97 3.13 -2.59 9.87
C ILE A 97 3.96 -2.38 11.13
N GLN A 98 4.24 -3.43 11.90
CA GLN A 98 5.04 -3.36 13.13
C GLN A 98 6.44 -2.84 12.85
N LYS A 99 7.12 -3.34 11.82
CA LYS A 99 8.43 -2.83 11.41
C LYS A 99 8.40 -1.33 11.12
N ARG A 100 7.37 -0.86 10.42
CA ARG A 100 7.20 0.56 10.12
C ARG A 100 6.94 1.38 11.38
N LEU A 101 6.17 0.86 12.34
CA LEU A 101 5.94 1.51 13.63
C LEU A 101 7.21 1.53 14.48
N GLN A 102 7.97 0.44 14.53
CA GLN A 102 9.25 0.35 15.22
C GLN A 102 10.25 1.36 14.65
N GLN A 103 10.41 1.42 13.32
CA GLN A 103 11.27 2.42 12.69
C GLN A 103 10.87 3.87 13.02
N LYS A 104 9.56 4.14 13.13
CA LYS A 104 9.07 5.45 13.57
C LYS A 104 9.37 5.70 15.04
N LEU A 105 9.23 4.69 15.89
CA LEU A 105 9.55 4.76 17.31
C LEU A 105 11.04 5.03 17.50
N ASP A 106 11.91 4.24 16.87
CA ASP A 106 13.37 4.38 16.94
C ASP A 106 13.81 5.77 16.48
N GLY A 107 13.24 6.25 15.36
CA GLY A 107 13.51 7.62 14.89
C GLY A 107 13.03 8.71 15.84
N LYS A 108 11.93 8.47 16.58
CA LYS A 108 11.40 9.41 17.58
C LYS A 108 12.17 9.36 18.90
N LEU A 109 12.64 8.18 19.32
CA LEU A 109 13.50 8.00 20.48
C LEU A 109 14.85 8.66 20.23
N CYS A 110 15.47 8.41 19.08
CA CYS A 110 16.70 9.09 18.68
C CYS A 110 16.50 10.62 18.66
N TRP A 111 15.38 11.10 18.08
CA TRP A 111 15.04 12.52 18.13
C TRP A 111 14.90 13.07 19.54
N LEU A 112 14.26 12.33 20.45
CA LEU A 112 14.07 12.72 21.85
C LEU A 112 15.40 12.77 22.60
N GLU A 113 16.30 11.82 22.35
CA GLU A 113 17.66 11.80 22.90
C GLU A 113 18.46 13.04 22.46
N MET A 114 18.31 13.46 21.20
CA MET A 114 18.96 14.67 20.68
C MET A 114 18.30 15.98 21.12
N LEU A 115 17.04 15.95 21.54
CA LEU A 115 16.27 17.14 21.87
C LEU A 115 16.59 17.62 23.29
N GLN A 116 17.77 18.19 23.45
CA GLN A 116 18.27 18.76 24.70
C GLN A 116 18.05 20.28 24.78
N SER A 117 17.79 20.81 25.98
CA SER A 117 17.70 22.25 26.23
C SER A 117 19.07 22.92 26.06
N ASP A 118 19.10 24.24 25.89
CA ASP A 118 20.37 24.98 25.84
C ASP A 118 21.21 24.75 27.13
N GLU A 119 20.57 24.64 28.29
CA GLU A 119 21.21 24.30 29.57
C GLU A 119 21.74 22.85 29.60
N GLU A 120 20.98 21.88 29.08
CA GLU A 120 21.42 20.48 29.01
C GLU A 120 22.62 20.33 28.06
N LEU A 121 22.67 21.11 26.97
CA LEU A 121 23.76 21.11 26.01
C LEU A 121 25.05 21.74 26.57
N THR A 122 24.94 22.82 27.35
CA THR A 122 26.10 23.43 28.03
C THR A 122 26.63 22.54 29.14
N GLN A 123 25.74 21.91 29.92
CA GLN A 123 26.12 20.91 30.93
C GLN A 123 26.80 19.69 30.30
N ALA A 124 26.24 19.16 29.21
CA ALA A 124 26.80 17.96 28.55
C ALA A 124 28.17 18.22 27.91
N SER A 125 28.38 19.41 27.35
CA SER A 125 29.67 19.77 26.74
C SER A 125 30.69 20.32 27.72
N GLY A 126 30.27 20.84 28.88
CA GLY A 126 31.12 21.56 29.82
C GLY A 126 31.58 22.93 29.29
N VAL A 127 30.88 23.47 28.28
CA VAL A 127 31.26 24.67 27.53
C VAL A 127 30.06 25.61 27.38
N ASP A 128 30.32 26.92 27.41
CA ASP A 128 29.31 27.95 27.18
C ASP A 128 28.60 27.84 25.83
N LEU A 129 27.35 28.31 25.81
CA LEU A 129 26.46 28.25 24.64
C LEU A 129 27.05 28.97 23.41
N THR A 130 27.84 30.02 23.61
CA THR A 130 28.51 30.77 22.53
C THR A 130 29.45 29.88 21.72
N LYS A 131 30.28 29.08 22.38
CA LYS A 131 31.19 28.14 21.71
C LYS A 131 30.45 27.00 21.01
N ILE A 132 29.28 26.59 21.51
CA ILE A 132 28.39 25.64 20.83
C ILE A 132 27.84 26.26 19.54
N ARG A 133 27.42 27.54 19.58
CA ARG A 133 26.94 28.29 18.40
C ARG A 133 28.05 28.48 17.36
N ASP A 134 29.25 28.84 17.78
CA ASP A 134 30.40 29.01 16.88
C ASP A 134 30.73 27.68 16.18
N ARG A 135 30.71 26.59 16.94
CA ARG A 135 30.94 25.26 16.39
C ARG A 135 29.82 24.82 15.45
N ALA A 136 28.57 25.11 15.78
CA ALA A 136 27.41 24.87 14.93
C ALA A 136 27.52 25.64 13.59
N ALA A 137 27.91 26.92 13.64
CA ALA A 137 28.17 27.73 12.46
C ALA A 137 29.30 27.14 11.59
N ALA A 138 30.40 26.71 12.20
CA ALA A 138 31.50 26.05 11.49
C ALA A 138 31.07 24.72 10.83
N ILE A 139 30.17 23.97 11.45
CA ILE A 139 29.62 22.72 10.89
C ILE A 139 28.71 23.03 9.69
N LEU A 140 27.87 24.07 9.76
CA LEU A 140 27.03 24.51 8.65
C LEU A 140 27.86 25.00 7.46
N GLN A 141 28.91 25.81 7.69
CA GLN A 141 29.80 26.29 6.63
C GLN A 141 30.48 25.12 5.89
N LYS A 142 30.86 24.05 6.60
CA LYS A 142 31.42 22.83 6.00
C LYS A 142 30.41 21.96 5.23
N LEU A 143 29.11 22.23 5.38
CA LEU A 143 28.02 21.46 4.77
C LEU A 143 27.30 22.23 3.65
N GLN A 144 27.52 23.54 3.54
CA GLN A 144 27.04 24.31 2.40
C GLN A 144 27.86 23.95 1.15
N PRO A 145 27.22 23.70 0.00
CA PRO A 145 27.95 23.58 -1.27
C PRO A 145 28.60 24.94 -1.57
N THR A 146 29.92 24.96 -1.73
CA THR A 146 30.64 26.13 -2.24
C THR A 146 30.11 26.45 -3.64
N VAL A 147 29.33 27.53 -3.75
CA VAL A 147 29.05 28.17 -5.03
C VAL A 147 30.25 29.06 -5.33
N SER A 148 31.11 28.62 -6.25
CA SER A 148 32.03 29.50 -6.96
C SER A 148 32.51 28.81 -8.24
N ASP A 149 32.18 29.44 -9.35
CA ASP A 149 32.71 29.20 -10.70
C ASP A 149 34.24 29.44 -10.78
N GLU A 150 34.80 28.83 -11.83
CA GLU A 150 36.06 29.12 -12.55
C GLU A 150 37.44 28.51 -12.11
N THR A 151 37.94 27.67 -13.04
CA THR A 151 39.32 27.49 -13.56
C THR A 151 40.45 26.79 -12.76
N THR A 152 40.58 25.46 -13.00
CA THR A 152 41.77 24.65 -13.43
C THR A 152 43.15 24.72 -12.71
N PRO A 153 44.09 23.75 -12.92
CA PRO A 153 44.02 22.29 -12.79
C PRO A 153 45.24 21.67 -12.00
N ASN A 154 45.21 20.34 -11.80
CA ASN A 154 46.33 19.43 -11.48
C ASN A 154 47.07 19.54 -10.13
N SER A 155 46.89 18.52 -9.28
CA SER A 155 48.00 17.62 -8.93
C SER A 155 47.49 16.25 -8.48
N SER A 156 48.15 15.21 -8.97
CA SER A 156 47.88 13.79 -8.77
C SER A 156 48.30 13.32 -7.39
N GLN A 157 47.43 12.58 -6.68
CA GLN A 157 47.88 11.48 -5.81
C GLN A 157 46.76 10.41 -5.65
N LYS A 158 47.13 9.18 -6.01
CA LYS A 158 46.29 7.97 -5.99
C LYS A 158 45.94 7.58 -4.55
N GLY A 159 44.64 7.49 -4.24
CA GLY A 159 44.14 6.90 -3.00
C GLY A 159 42.67 6.49 -3.10
N LYS A 160 42.40 5.19 -2.96
CA LYS A 160 41.11 4.47 -2.81
C LYS A 160 39.80 5.26 -3.01
N LYS A 161 39.10 4.96 -4.12
CA LYS A 161 37.69 5.34 -4.37
C LYS A 161 36.75 4.57 -3.43
N THR A 162 36.28 5.21 -2.37
CA THR A 162 35.06 4.84 -1.65
C THR A 162 34.03 5.97 -1.74
N ASN A 163 32.93 5.71 -2.47
CA ASN A 163 31.59 6.29 -2.31
C ASN A 163 31.40 7.79 -1.96
N LYS A 164 32.13 8.72 -2.59
CA LYS A 164 31.85 10.17 -2.44
C LYS A 164 30.67 10.70 -3.28
N LYS A 165 30.18 9.96 -4.29
CA LYS A 165 29.12 10.43 -5.21
C LYS A 165 27.67 10.33 -4.69
N ALA A 166 27.42 9.75 -3.51
CA ALA A 166 26.06 9.53 -3.00
C ALA A 166 25.62 10.50 -1.87
N ILE A 167 26.48 11.44 -1.47
CA ILE A 167 26.24 12.31 -0.30
C ILE A 167 25.65 13.68 -0.69
N SER A 168 25.88 14.17 -1.92
CA SER A 168 25.52 15.54 -2.32
C SER A 168 24.01 15.81 -2.42
N ASP A 169 23.17 14.78 -2.65
CA ASP A 169 21.72 14.94 -2.83
C ASP A 169 20.90 14.78 -1.53
N ARG A 170 21.55 14.55 -0.38
CA ARG A 170 20.84 14.40 0.91
C ARG A 170 20.56 15.76 1.53
N SER A 171 19.31 16.00 1.94
CA SER A 171 18.94 17.21 2.70
C SER A 171 19.87 17.43 3.89
N LEU A 172 20.27 18.69 4.13
CA LEU A 172 21.17 19.11 5.23
C LEU A 172 20.86 18.43 6.57
N ALA A 173 19.58 18.30 6.93
CA ALA A 173 19.14 17.61 8.13
C ALA A 173 19.65 16.15 8.19
N ASN A 174 19.52 15.37 7.12
CA ASN A 174 19.97 13.97 7.08
C ASN A 174 21.49 13.87 7.25
N GLN A 175 22.25 14.82 6.67
CA GLN A 175 23.71 14.86 6.83
C GLN A 175 24.10 15.16 8.29
N LEU A 176 23.35 16.02 8.97
CA LEU A 176 23.52 16.30 10.39
C LEU A 176 23.15 15.08 11.27
N PHE A 177 22.06 14.37 10.99
CA PHE A 177 21.72 13.11 11.68
C PHE A 177 22.83 12.06 11.54
N ASP A 178 23.35 11.85 10.32
CA ASP A 178 24.43 10.89 10.06
C ASP A 178 25.71 11.29 10.84
N ARG A 179 26.06 12.59 10.85
CA ARG A 179 27.21 13.10 11.61
C ARG A 179 27.04 13.00 13.12
N TYR A 180 25.83 13.18 13.65
CA TYR A 180 25.57 13.02 15.09
C TYR A 180 25.82 11.58 15.56
N GLN A 181 25.51 10.59 14.73
CA GLN A 181 25.73 9.17 15.02
C GLN A 181 27.20 8.76 14.93
N ILE A 182 27.97 9.38 14.03
CA ILE A 182 29.39 9.05 13.81
C ILE A 182 30.32 9.83 14.77
N SER A 183 29.93 11.05 15.17
CA SER A 183 30.76 11.91 16.01
C SER A 183 30.91 11.34 17.41
N LYS A 184 32.15 11.05 17.81
CA LYS A 184 32.51 10.71 19.20
C LYS A 184 32.76 11.94 20.06
N ASP A 185 33.06 13.08 19.44
CA ASP A 185 33.30 14.35 20.12
C ASP A 185 31.98 14.94 20.64
N VAL A 186 31.93 15.18 21.96
CA VAL A 186 30.76 15.68 22.69
C VAL A 186 30.38 17.08 22.23
N LEU A 187 31.34 17.96 21.97
CA LEU A 187 31.07 19.33 21.51
C LEU A 187 30.44 19.33 20.12
N ASN A 188 30.93 18.47 19.21
CA ASN A 188 30.32 18.29 17.89
C ASN A 188 28.91 17.70 17.99
N ARG A 189 28.66 16.73 18.89
CA ARG A 189 27.30 16.19 19.09
C ARG A 189 26.35 17.26 19.63
N CYS A 190 26.79 18.08 20.59
CA CYS A 190 25.99 19.17 21.14
C CYS A 190 25.71 20.25 20.08
N ALA A 191 26.70 20.65 19.28
CA ALA A 191 26.52 21.61 18.20
C ALA A 191 25.57 21.09 17.11
N ILE A 192 25.63 19.80 16.76
CA ILE A 192 24.71 19.19 15.79
C ILE A 192 23.29 19.09 16.36
N ALA A 193 23.14 18.69 17.62
CA ALA A 193 21.84 18.67 18.30
C ALA A 193 21.21 20.07 18.36
N TYR A 194 22.02 21.09 18.65
CA TYR A 194 21.61 22.50 18.63
C TYR A 194 21.08 22.94 17.26
N LEU A 195 21.81 22.60 16.17
CA LEU A 195 21.37 22.87 14.81
C LEU A 195 20.07 22.15 14.48
N LEU A 196 19.98 20.86 14.79
CA LEU A 196 18.81 20.05 14.48
C LEU A 196 17.56 20.54 15.22
N LYS A 197 17.68 20.90 16.50
CA LYS A 197 16.60 21.49 17.32
C LYS A 197 16.04 22.77 16.71
N ASN A 198 16.91 23.58 16.11
CA ASN A 198 16.60 24.90 15.55
C ASN A 198 16.41 24.89 14.03
N GLY A 199 16.07 23.74 13.43
CA GLY A 199 15.73 23.67 12.00
C GLY A 199 16.93 23.84 11.06
N CYS A 200 18.11 23.37 11.49
CA CYS A 200 19.41 23.50 10.82
C CYS A 200 19.90 24.96 10.71
N GLN A 201 19.56 25.80 11.69
CA GLN A 201 19.95 27.20 11.77
C GLN A 201 20.55 27.53 13.15
N VAL A 202 21.34 28.61 13.21
CA VAL A 202 21.84 29.19 14.46
C VAL A 202 20.97 30.42 14.77
N PRO A 203 19.98 30.30 15.68
CA PRO A 203 19.12 31.42 16.03
C PRO A 203 19.88 32.49 16.81
N GLN A 204 19.49 33.75 16.59
CA GLN A 204 20.04 34.91 17.31
C GLN A 204 19.36 35.14 18.68
N GLN A 205 18.14 34.62 18.84
CA GLN A 205 17.37 34.72 20.08
C GLN A 205 17.62 33.52 20.99
N GLU A 206 17.53 33.75 22.31
CA GLU A 206 17.62 32.70 23.32
C GLU A 206 16.42 31.75 23.29
N GLU A 207 16.63 30.53 23.78
CA GLU A 207 15.59 29.52 23.83
C GLU A 207 14.49 29.89 24.83
N ASP A 208 13.23 29.85 24.37
CA ASP A 208 12.06 29.91 25.24
C ASP A 208 11.85 28.55 25.94
N PRO A 209 12.05 28.46 27.29
CA PRO A 209 12.01 27.19 28.01
C PRO A 209 10.61 26.53 27.97
N GLN A 210 9.54 27.33 28.01
CA GLN A 210 8.17 26.80 27.98
C GLN A 210 7.83 26.22 26.60
N LYS A 211 8.23 26.91 25.52
CA LYS A 211 8.06 26.38 24.15
C LYS A 211 8.91 25.13 23.92
N PHE A 212 10.12 25.07 24.47
CA PHE A 212 10.95 23.87 24.42
C PHE A 212 10.32 22.69 25.18
N ALA A 213 9.93 22.89 26.43
CA ALA A 213 9.26 21.88 27.26
C ALA A 213 8.00 21.34 26.58
N HIS A 214 7.18 22.21 25.99
CA HIS A 214 6.00 21.80 25.23
C HIS A 214 6.35 20.97 23.99
N ARG A 215 7.39 21.36 23.23
CA ARG A 215 7.89 20.59 22.07
C ARG A 215 8.39 19.21 22.48
N ARG A 216 9.19 19.11 23.55
CA ARG A 216 9.70 17.85 24.10
C ARG A 216 8.57 16.95 24.59
N ARG A 217 7.65 17.49 25.39
CA ARG A 217 6.48 16.77 25.89
C ARG A 217 5.61 16.20 24.76
N LYS A 218 5.46 16.94 23.66
CA LYS A 218 4.75 16.47 22.47
C LYS A 218 5.43 15.25 21.82
N VAL A 219 6.77 15.21 21.79
CA VAL A 219 7.52 14.06 21.28
C VAL A 219 7.38 12.87 22.24
N GLU A 220 7.51 13.07 23.55
CA GLU A 220 7.27 12.03 24.56
C GLU A 220 5.89 11.38 24.43
N ILE A 221 4.83 12.20 24.30
CA ILE A 221 3.47 11.69 24.08
C ILE A 221 3.39 10.89 22.77
N GLN A 222 4.09 11.30 21.71
CA GLN A 222 4.13 10.54 20.46
C GLN A 222 4.86 9.21 20.62
N VAL A 223 5.97 9.18 21.35
CA VAL A 223 6.73 7.97 21.68
C VAL A 223 5.83 7.01 22.48
N LYS A 224 5.21 7.49 23.55
CA LYS A 224 4.28 6.68 24.37
C LYS A 224 3.14 6.12 23.54
N ARG A 225 2.50 6.94 22.70
CA ARG A 225 1.45 6.48 21.77
C ARG A 225 1.93 5.42 20.78
N LEU A 226 3.16 5.53 20.29
CA LEU A 226 3.73 4.55 19.36
C LEU A 226 4.04 3.23 20.10
N GLN A 227 4.55 3.28 21.33
CA GLN A 227 4.74 2.11 22.19
C GLN A 227 3.41 1.41 22.45
N ASP A 228 2.39 2.15 22.89
CA ASP A 228 1.05 1.62 23.12
C ASP A 228 0.46 0.96 21.84
N GLN A 229 0.68 1.55 20.67
CA GLN A 229 0.23 1.00 19.37
C GLN A 229 0.95 -0.28 18.98
N ILE A 230 2.24 -0.37 19.30
CA ILE A 230 3.09 -1.52 19.02
C ILE A 230 2.65 -2.70 19.90
N GLU A 231 2.33 -2.46 21.17
CA GLU A 231 1.91 -3.47 22.15
C GLU A 231 0.44 -3.93 21.98
N SER A 232 -0.48 -3.02 21.65
CA SER A 232 -1.93 -3.32 21.64
C SER A 232 -2.44 -4.17 20.47
N ARG A 233 -1.62 -4.48 19.47
CA ARG A 233 -2.12 -4.88 18.14
C ARG A 233 -1.84 -6.31 17.71
N ILE A 234 -1.65 -7.27 18.60
CA ILE A 234 -1.42 -8.66 18.18
C ILE A 234 -2.62 -9.16 17.34
N PRO A 235 -2.41 -9.88 16.22
CA PRO A 235 -3.52 -10.47 15.46
C PRO A 235 -4.30 -11.46 16.33
N HIS A 236 -5.63 -11.40 16.26
CA HIS A 236 -6.51 -12.34 16.95
C HIS A 236 -7.31 -13.16 15.93
N GLY A 237 -7.73 -14.35 16.35
CA GLY A 237 -8.63 -15.19 15.59
C GLY A 237 -10.04 -14.58 15.42
N ARG A 238 -10.87 -15.25 14.63
CA ARG A 238 -12.29 -14.91 14.46
C ARG A 238 -13.15 -15.66 15.46
N ASP A 239 -13.98 -14.92 16.18
CA ASP A 239 -15.04 -15.51 16.99
C ASP A 239 -16.35 -15.52 16.20
N LEU A 240 -16.72 -16.70 15.72
CA LEU A 240 -17.95 -16.91 14.95
C LEU A 240 -19.18 -17.13 15.86
N THR A 241 -18.98 -17.53 17.11
CA THR A 241 -20.07 -17.85 18.06
C THR A 241 -20.45 -16.65 18.91
N GLY A 242 -19.57 -15.65 19.02
CA GLY A 242 -19.74 -14.48 19.88
C GLY A 242 -19.51 -14.80 21.36
N GLN A 243 -19.01 -15.99 21.67
CA GLN A 243 -18.75 -16.41 23.05
C GLN A 243 -17.72 -15.53 23.75
N SER A 244 -16.69 -15.05 23.03
CA SER A 244 -15.70 -14.15 23.62
C SER A 244 -16.32 -12.80 24.02
N TRP A 245 -17.28 -12.32 23.22
CA TRP A 245 -18.04 -11.11 23.53
C TRP A 245 -18.96 -11.33 24.74
N LEU A 246 -19.72 -12.44 24.75
CA LEU A 246 -20.60 -12.80 25.86
C LEU A 246 -19.83 -13.00 27.17
N ASN A 247 -18.73 -13.74 27.15
CA ASN A 247 -17.87 -13.96 28.32
C ASN A 247 -17.27 -12.64 28.81
N THR A 248 -16.89 -11.74 27.89
CA THR A 248 -16.40 -10.41 28.27
C THR A 248 -17.50 -9.58 28.90
N LEU A 249 -18.73 -9.62 28.34
CA LEU A 249 -19.88 -8.93 28.92
C LEU A 249 -20.17 -9.43 30.33
N GLU A 250 -20.23 -10.74 30.53
CA GLU A 250 -20.43 -11.36 31.84
C GLU A 250 -19.31 -10.99 32.82
N THR A 251 -18.06 -11.01 32.37
CA THR A 251 -16.91 -10.59 33.20
C THR A 251 -17.04 -9.12 33.60
N THR A 252 -17.47 -8.24 32.68
CA THR A 252 -17.61 -6.79 32.96
C THR A 252 -18.76 -6.44 33.88
N THR A 253 -19.81 -7.27 33.92
CA THR A 253 -20.93 -7.06 34.85
C THR A 253 -20.63 -7.59 36.25
N GLN A 254 -19.79 -8.62 36.35
CA GLN A 254 -19.45 -9.27 37.62
C GLN A 254 -18.18 -8.70 38.29
N ASN A 255 -17.26 -8.13 37.52
CA ASN A 255 -15.94 -7.73 38.02
C ASN A 255 -15.59 -6.27 37.69
N VAL A 256 -14.77 -5.66 38.56
CA VAL A 256 -14.12 -4.38 38.31
C VAL A 256 -12.77 -4.64 37.62
N PRO A 257 -12.41 -3.94 36.54
CA PRO A 257 -11.13 -4.14 35.87
C PRO A 257 -9.98 -3.77 36.82
N LYS A 258 -8.92 -4.58 36.82
CA LYS A 258 -7.75 -4.39 37.70
C LYS A 258 -6.95 -3.15 37.33
N ASP A 259 -6.91 -2.82 36.04
CA ASP A 259 -6.20 -1.65 35.53
C ASP A 259 -6.87 -1.05 34.28
N ASN A 260 -6.35 0.09 33.83
CA ASN A 260 -6.82 0.75 32.62
C ASN A 260 -6.58 -0.09 31.34
N THR A 261 -5.64 -1.04 31.36
CA THR A 261 -5.34 -1.86 30.18
C THR A 261 -6.39 -2.94 30.00
N GLU A 262 -6.83 -3.57 31.09
CA GLU A 262 -7.92 -4.53 31.16
C GLU A 262 -9.25 -3.87 30.84
N ALA A 263 -9.54 -2.71 31.44
CA ALA A 263 -10.75 -1.94 31.13
C ALA A 263 -10.84 -1.62 29.64
N LYS A 264 -9.72 -1.21 29.03
CA LYS A 264 -9.65 -0.93 27.60
C LYS A 264 -9.80 -2.19 26.76
N ARG A 265 -9.22 -3.33 27.16
CA ARG A 265 -9.40 -4.62 26.46
C ARG A 265 -10.86 -5.05 26.47
N TRP A 266 -11.55 -4.90 27.59
CA TRP A 266 -12.98 -5.20 27.69
C TRP A 266 -13.80 -4.28 26.79
N GLN A 267 -13.54 -2.98 26.86
CA GLN A 267 -14.19 -1.99 26.00
C GLN A 267 -13.95 -2.29 24.51
N ASP A 268 -12.71 -2.56 24.11
CA ASP A 268 -12.36 -2.86 22.72
C ASP A 268 -13.11 -4.11 22.24
N ARG A 269 -13.22 -5.16 23.05
CA ARG A 269 -13.99 -6.37 22.72
C ARG A 269 -15.49 -6.09 22.60
N LEU A 270 -16.07 -5.35 23.54
CA LEU A 270 -17.51 -5.05 23.55
C LEU A 270 -17.94 -4.12 22.41
N LEU A 271 -17.07 -3.18 22.02
CA LEU A 271 -17.31 -2.25 20.90
C LEU A 271 -17.01 -2.87 19.52
N THR A 272 -16.29 -3.99 19.47
CA THR A 272 -15.96 -4.66 18.21
C THR A 272 -17.15 -5.49 17.75
N GLN A 273 -17.60 -5.27 16.52
CA GLN A 273 -18.62 -6.12 15.91
C GLN A 273 -18.07 -7.54 15.71
N PRO A 274 -18.77 -8.59 16.17
CA PRO A 274 -18.30 -9.96 16.04
C PRO A 274 -18.22 -10.35 14.56
N SER A 275 -17.20 -11.15 14.21
CA SER A 275 -17.06 -11.67 12.87
C SER A 275 -17.99 -12.85 12.67
N ILE A 276 -19.09 -12.68 11.94
CA ILE A 276 -20.09 -13.74 11.74
C ILE A 276 -19.64 -14.75 10.65
N LEU A 277 -18.70 -14.35 9.79
CA LEU A 277 -18.28 -15.13 8.63
C LEU A 277 -16.95 -15.86 8.86
N PRO A 278 -16.83 -17.12 8.42
CA PRO A 278 -15.57 -17.88 8.52
C PRO A 278 -14.45 -17.26 7.68
N PHE A 279 -13.20 -17.64 7.97
CA PHE A 279 -12.08 -17.30 7.12
C PHE A 279 -12.27 -17.87 5.70
N PRO A 280 -11.80 -17.14 4.67
CA PRO A 280 -11.90 -17.59 3.29
C PRO A 280 -10.99 -18.81 3.02
N LEU A 281 -11.31 -19.59 2.00
CA LEU A 281 -10.38 -20.57 1.43
C LEU A 281 -9.55 -19.93 0.32
N ILE A 282 -8.23 -20.12 0.36
CA ILE A 282 -7.26 -19.55 -0.57
C ILE A 282 -6.74 -20.66 -1.47
N PHE A 283 -6.89 -20.47 -2.78
CA PHE A 283 -6.38 -21.34 -3.84
C PHE A 283 -5.34 -20.57 -4.65
N GLU A 284 -4.06 -20.80 -4.36
CA GLU A 284 -2.95 -20.15 -5.08
C GLU A 284 -2.57 -20.89 -6.36
N THR A 285 -2.75 -22.22 -6.36
CA THR A 285 -2.50 -23.07 -7.51
C THR A 285 -3.75 -23.13 -8.38
N ILE A 286 -3.64 -22.60 -9.60
CA ILE A 286 -4.75 -22.51 -10.56
C ILE A 286 -5.24 -23.91 -10.98
N GLU A 287 -4.38 -24.92 -10.85
CA GLU A 287 -4.68 -26.32 -11.13
C GLU A 287 -5.64 -26.94 -10.11
N ASP A 288 -5.89 -26.26 -8.98
CA ASP A 288 -6.89 -26.69 -7.99
C ASP A 288 -8.32 -26.36 -8.41
N LEU A 289 -8.50 -25.58 -9.49
CA LEU A 289 -9.82 -25.26 -10.01
C LEU A 289 -10.04 -26.00 -11.33
N VAL A 290 -11.13 -26.77 -11.38
CA VAL A 290 -11.58 -27.45 -12.59
C VAL A 290 -12.84 -26.76 -13.10
N TRP A 291 -12.75 -26.23 -14.31
CA TRP A 291 -13.83 -25.51 -14.98
C TRP A 291 -14.50 -26.44 -16.00
N ASP A 292 -15.81 -26.38 -16.06
CA ASP A 292 -16.64 -27.15 -16.96
C ASP A 292 -17.91 -26.39 -17.34
N LYS A 293 -18.75 -27.02 -18.17
CA LYS A 293 -20.09 -26.50 -18.51
C LYS A 293 -21.11 -27.57 -18.15
N ASN A 294 -22.18 -27.18 -17.48
CA ASN A 294 -23.30 -28.07 -17.25
C ASN A 294 -24.15 -28.26 -18.51
N GLU A 295 -25.14 -29.14 -18.45
CA GLU A 295 -26.08 -29.44 -19.55
C GLU A 295 -26.81 -28.19 -20.09
N LYS A 296 -27.02 -27.19 -19.23
CA LYS A 296 -27.63 -25.89 -19.59
C LYS A 296 -26.62 -24.90 -20.18
N GLY A 297 -25.40 -25.33 -20.47
CA GLY A 297 -24.31 -24.50 -21.01
C GLY A 297 -23.72 -23.48 -20.03
N ARG A 298 -24.09 -23.51 -18.75
CA ARG A 298 -23.58 -22.59 -17.73
C ARG A 298 -22.21 -23.03 -17.26
N LEU A 299 -21.34 -22.06 -16.99
CA LEU A 299 -20.01 -22.31 -16.45
C LEU A 299 -20.12 -22.80 -15.00
N CYS A 300 -19.39 -23.86 -14.71
CA CYS A 300 -19.27 -24.45 -13.39
C CYS A 300 -17.80 -24.55 -12.99
N VAL A 301 -17.57 -24.62 -11.67
CA VAL A 301 -16.24 -24.80 -11.10
C VAL A 301 -16.28 -25.85 -10.00
N HIS A 302 -15.24 -26.67 -9.97
CA HIS A 302 -14.95 -27.66 -8.94
C HIS A 302 -13.63 -27.29 -8.25
N PHE A 303 -13.59 -27.46 -6.94
CA PHE A 303 -12.42 -27.14 -6.13
C PHE A 303 -11.73 -28.42 -5.66
N GLY A 304 -10.42 -28.50 -5.89
CA GLY A 304 -9.59 -29.61 -5.43
C GLY A 304 -9.71 -29.82 -3.93
N GLY A 305 -10.13 -31.02 -3.53
CA GLY A 305 -10.35 -31.40 -2.13
C GLY A 305 -11.78 -31.24 -1.62
N LEU A 306 -12.69 -30.58 -2.34
CA LEU A 306 -14.10 -30.43 -1.94
C LEU A 306 -15.04 -31.41 -2.67
N SER A 307 -14.58 -32.65 -2.94
CA SER A 307 -15.34 -33.73 -3.62
C SER A 307 -15.98 -33.31 -4.97
N ASP A 308 -16.83 -34.15 -5.56
CA ASP A 308 -17.55 -33.91 -6.84
C ASP A 308 -18.60 -32.78 -6.76
N HIS A 309 -18.48 -31.85 -5.82
CA HIS A 309 -19.41 -30.74 -5.68
C HIS A 309 -19.19 -29.71 -6.78
N THR A 310 -20.23 -29.51 -7.58
CA THR A 310 -20.25 -28.54 -8.67
C THR A 310 -20.82 -27.21 -8.18
N PHE A 311 -20.10 -26.12 -8.46
CA PHE A 311 -20.56 -24.76 -8.17
C PHE A 311 -20.85 -24.02 -9.48
N ALA A 312 -22.11 -23.65 -9.69
CA ALA A 312 -22.52 -22.87 -10.85
C ALA A 312 -22.15 -21.39 -10.67
N ILE A 313 -21.58 -20.79 -11.71
CA ILE A 313 -21.10 -19.41 -11.70
C ILE A 313 -22.22 -18.46 -12.13
N TYR A 314 -22.55 -17.52 -11.25
CA TYR A 314 -23.44 -16.41 -11.53
C TYR A 314 -22.63 -15.11 -11.51
N CYS A 315 -22.41 -14.55 -12.69
CA CYS A 315 -21.65 -13.33 -12.88
C CYS A 315 -22.36 -12.39 -13.86
N ASP A 316 -22.03 -11.11 -13.77
CA ASP A 316 -22.48 -10.12 -14.74
C ASP A 316 -21.90 -10.42 -16.13
N GLN A 317 -22.64 -10.09 -17.19
CA GLN A 317 -22.20 -10.25 -18.58
C GLN A 317 -20.84 -9.58 -18.85
N ARG A 318 -20.54 -8.48 -18.15
CA ARG A 318 -19.26 -7.77 -18.24
C ARG A 318 -18.06 -8.59 -17.75
N GLN A 319 -18.27 -9.58 -16.90
CA GLN A 319 -17.20 -10.43 -16.35
C GLN A 319 -17.18 -11.84 -16.96
N LEU A 320 -18.25 -12.24 -17.66
CA LEU A 320 -18.41 -13.57 -18.24
C LEU A 320 -17.23 -14.01 -19.12
N HIS A 321 -16.69 -13.10 -19.94
CA HIS A 321 -15.56 -13.37 -20.83
C HIS A 321 -14.31 -13.86 -20.09
N TRP A 322 -14.07 -13.39 -18.85
CA TRP A 322 -12.95 -13.86 -18.04
C TRP A 322 -13.13 -15.33 -17.62
N PHE A 323 -14.32 -15.70 -17.16
CA PHE A 323 -14.61 -17.08 -16.74
C PHE A 323 -14.60 -18.05 -17.93
N GLN A 324 -15.11 -17.63 -19.09
CA GLN A 324 -15.00 -18.39 -20.34
C GLN A 324 -13.54 -18.67 -20.69
N ARG A 325 -12.67 -17.66 -20.53
CA ARG A 325 -11.24 -17.81 -20.78
C ARG A 325 -10.55 -18.80 -19.85
N PHE A 326 -10.97 -18.89 -18.59
CA PHE A 326 -10.42 -19.89 -17.67
C PHE A 326 -10.70 -21.32 -18.13
N LEU A 327 -11.92 -21.55 -18.64
CA LEU A 327 -12.30 -22.83 -19.24
C LEU A 327 -11.50 -23.12 -20.51
N GLU A 328 -11.34 -22.13 -21.40
CA GLU A 328 -10.55 -22.26 -22.64
C GLU A 328 -9.09 -22.61 -22.36
N ASP A 329 -8.44 -21.87 -21.45
CA ASP A 329 -7.05 -22.10 -21.05
C ASP A 329 -6.87 -23.54 -20.51
N GLN A 330 -7.79 -24.00 -19.66
CA GLN A 330 -7.73 -25.35 -19.10
C GLN A 330 -7.99 -26.44 -20.16
N LYS A 331 -8.97 -26.25 -21.05
CA LYS A 331 -9.24 -27.19 -22.16
C LYS A 331 -8.06 -27.28 -23.12
N THR A 332 -7.48 -26.16 -23.51
CA THR A 332 -6.32 -26.11 -24.41
C THR A 332 -5.16 -26.91 -23.84
N LYS A 333 -4.85 -26.74 -22.55
CA LYS A 333 -3.82 -27.53 -21.85
C LYS A 333 -4.14 -29.03 -21.78
N LYS A 334 -5.40 -29.40 -21.52
CA LYS A 334 -5.85 -30.81 -21.48
C LYS A 334 -5.71 -31.47 -22.86
N VAL A 335 -6.17 -30.81 -23.91
CA VAL A 335 -6.11 -31.31 -25.30
C VAL A 335 -4.67 -31.51 -25.77
N SER A 336 -3.76 -30.58 -25.43
CA SER A 336 -2.35 -30.70 -25.81
C SER A 336 -1.51 -31.59 -24.89
N LYS A 337 -2.13 -32.47 -24.09
CA LYS A 337 -1.43 -33.37 -23.15
C LYS A 337 -0.42 -32.65 -22.24
N ASN A 338 -0.80 -31.47 -21.72
CA ASN A 338 0.03 -30.60 -20.86
C ASN A 338 1.29 -30.02 -21.51
N GLN A 339 1.31 -29.85 -22.84
CA GLN A 339 2.38 -29.13 -23.53
C GLN A 339 2.42 -27.64 -23.19
N HIS A 340 1.30 -27.03 -22.77
CA HIS A 340 1.28 -25.64 -22.31
C HIS A 340 1.57 -25.51 -20.81
N SER A 341 2.30 -24.45 -20.45
CA SER A 341 2.56 -24.10 -19.05
C SER A 341 1.34 -23.44 -18.40
N SER A 342 0.90 -23.94 -17.22
CA SER A 342 -0.10 -23.26 -16.37
C SER A 342 0.40 -21.88 -15.89
N GLY A 343 1.70 -21.60 -16.01
CA GLY A 343 2.24 -20.27 -15.80
C GLY A 343 1.67 -19.21 -16.74
N LEU A 344 1.14 -19.57 -17.91
CA LEU A 344 0.57 -18.62 -18.88
C LEU A 344 -0.98 -18.60 -18.85
N PHE A 345 -1.60 -19.18 -17.81
CA PHE A 345 -3.03 -19.06 -17.56
C PHE A 345 -3.40 -17.63 -17.11
N THR A 346 -4.56 -17.16 -17.59
CA THR A 346 -5.07 -15.82 -17.25
C THR A 346 -5.39 -15.68 -15.76
N LEU A 347 -5.99 -16.73 -15.17
CA LEU A 347 -6.26 -16.84 -13.73
C LEU A 347 -4.96 -17.02 -12.97
N ARG A 348 -4.76 -16.31 -11.86
CA ARG A 348 -3.55 -16.36 -11.03
C ARG A 348 -3.78 -16.94 -9.64
N SER A 349 -4.91 -16.62 -9.04
CA SER A 349 -5.34 -17.17 -7.76
C SER A 349 -6.83 -17.03 -7.62
N ALA A 350 -7.42 -17.86 -6.76
CA ALA A 350 -8.83 -17.79 -6.41
C ALA A 350 -9.00 -17.81 -4.90
N ARG A 351 -10.06 -17.18 -4.42
CA ARG A 351 -10.43 -17.16 -3.00
C ARG A 351 -11.92 -17.36 -2.89
N LEU A 352 -12.31 -18.36 -2.11
CA LEU A 352 -13.69 -18.68 -1.81
C LEU A 352 -14.07 -18.06 -0.46
N ALA A 353 -15.09 -17.21 -0.43
CA ALA A 353 -15.51 -16.56 0.81
C ALA A 353 -17.03 -16.41 0.87
N TRP A 354 -17.56 -16.49 2.08
CA TRP A 354 -18.95 -16.09 2.35
C TRP A 354 -19.03 -14.57 2.41
N GLN A 355 -20.15 -14.03 1.95
CA GLN A 355 -20.47 -12.61 2.05
C GLN A 355 -21.76 -12.45 2.84
N GLU A 356 -21.76 -11.46 3.74
CA GLU A 356 -22.88 -11.15 4.60
C GLU A 356 -24.08 -10.67 3.76
N SER A 357 -25.26 -11.11 4.17
CA SER A 357 -26.54 -10.72 3.62
C SER A 357 -27.55 -10.73 4.76
N GLU A 358 -28.59 -9.90 4.63
CA GLU A 358 -29.64 -9.79 5.63
C GLU A 358 -30.67 -10.89 5.42
N GLY A 359 -31.03 -11.60 6.49
CA GLY A 359 -32.02 -12.67 6.43
C GLY A 359 -32.12 -13.45 7.74
N LYS A 360 -33.21 -14.21 7.89
CA LYS A 360 -33.41 -15.15 9.00
C LYS A 360 -33.26 -16.57 8.46
N GLY A 361 -32.54 -17.43 9.18
CA GLY A 361 -32.35 -18.83 8.80
C GLY A 361 -30.95 -19.35 9.11
N HIS A 362 -30.60 -20.50 8.55
CA HIS A 362 -29.25 -21.06 8.69
C HIS A 362 -28.21 -20.18 7.98
N PRO A 363 -26.98 -20.06 8.53
CA PRO A 363 -25.96 -19.17 7.98
C PRO A 363 -25.62 -19.43 6.50
N TRP A 364 -25.66 -20.69 6.04
CA TRP A 364 -25.38 -21.07 4.65
C TRP A 364 -26.52 -20.76 3.66
N ASP A 365 -27.72 -20.43 4.16
CA ASP A 365 -28.87 -19.97 3.37
C ASP A 365 -29.02 -18.46 3.38
N VAL A 366 -28.65 -17.82 4.50
CA VAL A 366 -28.66 -16.37 4.63
C VAL A 366 -27.50 -15.74 3.86
N HIS A 367 -26.28 -16.23 4.07
CA HIS A 367 -25.08 -15.70 3.43
C HIS A 367 -24.87 -16.32 2.05
N HIS A 368 -24.33 -15.55 1.10
CA HIS A 368 -24.03 -16.09 -0.23
C HIS A 368 -22.55 -16.36 -0.42
N LEU A 369 -22.26 -17.41 -1.17
CA LEU A 369 -20.92 -17.83 -1.51
C LEU A 369 -20.39 -17.00 -2.68
N THR A 370 -19.21 -16.40 -2.50
CA THR A 370 -18.57 -15.54 -3.49
C THR A 370 -17.17 -16.07 -3.82
N LEU A 371 -16.88 -16.18 -5.11
CA LEU A 371 -15.56 -16.51 -5.62
C LEU A 371 -14.86 -15.25 -6.09
N TYR A 372 -13.70 -14.97 -5.53
CA TYR A 372 -12.82 -13.89 -5.93
C TYR A 372 -11.68 -14.47 -6.77
N CYS A 373 -11.51 -14.00 -8.00
CA CYS A 373 -10.47 -14.46 -8.91
C CYS A 373 -9.51 -13.31 -9.22
N THR A 374 -8.21 -13.53 -9.01
CA THR A 374 -7.16 -12.60 -9.44
C THR A 374 -6.68 -12.98 -10.83
N ILE A 375 -6.65 -12.01 -11.74
CA ILE A 375 -6.36 -12.20 -13.16
C ILE A 375 -5.19 -11.33 -13.56
N ASP A 376 -4.22 -11.85 -14.33
CA ASP A 376 -3.22 -11.02 -15.02
C ASP A 376 -3.75 -10.60 -16.40
N THR A 377 -4.05 -9.32 -16.55
CA THR A 377 -4.65 -8.77 -17.78
C THR A 377 -3.72 -8.81 -18.99
N ARG A 378 -2.39 -8.92 -18.78
CA ARG A 378 -1.42 -9.07 -19.89
C ARG A 378 -1.59 -10.39 -20.64
N LEU A 379 -2.03 -11.43 -19.93
CA LEU A 379 -2.26 -12.76 -20.50
C LEU A 379 -3.54 -12.82 -21.33
N TRP A 380 -4.24 -11.70 -21.53
CA TRP A 380 -5.37 -11.64 -22.44
C TRP A 380 -4.95 -11.58 -23.92
N THR A 381 -3.79 -11.01 -24.21
CA THR A 381 -3.33 -10.69 -25.58
C THR A 381 -2.07 -11.49 -25.94
N VAL A 382 -1.80 -11.70 -27.23
CA VAL A 382 -0.56 -12.38 -27.69
C VAL A 382 0.68 -11.63 -27.21
N GLU A 383 0.72 -10.32 -27.43
CA GLU A 383 1.86 -9.45 -27.15
C GLU A 383 2.14 -9.36 -25.65
N GLY A 384 1.09 -9.19 -24.84
CA GLY A 384 1.22 -9.25 -23.37
C GLY A 384 1.63 -10.63 -22.85
N THR A 385 1.19 -11.72 -23.52
CA THR A 385 1.62 -13.08 -23.16
C THR A 385 3.09 -13.30 -23.47
N GLN A 386 3.60 -12.78 -24.59
CA GLN A 386 5.02 -12.81 -24.93
C GLN A 386 5.88 -12.06 -23.89
N GLN A 387 5.44 -10.90 -23.41
CA GLN A 387 6.14 -10.19 -22.33
C GLN A 387 6.24 -11.05 -21.06
N VAL A 388 5.13 -11.65 -20.63
CA VAL A 388 5.10 -12.52 -19.44
C VAL A 388 5.93 -13.79 -19.66
N GLN A 389 5.91 -14.34 -20.87
CA GLN A 389 6.72 -15.49 -21.26
C GLN A 389 8.21 -15.17 -21.14
N GLN A 390 8.66 -14.04 -21.68
CA GLN A 390 10.07 -13.60 -21.59
C GLN A 390 10.50 -13.35 -20.14
N GLU A 391 9.68 -12.65 -19.34
CA GLU A 391 9.93 -12.43 -17.91
C GLU A 391 10.13 -13.76 -17.18
N LYS A 392 9.22 -14.72 -17.38
CA LYS A 392 9.28 -16.04 -16.73
C LYS A 392 10.41 -16.91 -17.24
N ALA A 393 10.67 -16.90 -18.55
CA ALA A 393 11.78 -17.63 -19.14
C ALA A 393 13.12 -17.12 -18.58
N ALA A 394 13.28 -15.80 -18.45
CA ALA A 394 14.47 -15.20 -17.84
C ALA A 394 14.61 -15.57 -16.35
N GLU A 395 13.52 -15.59 -15.57
CA GLU A 395 13.56 -16.04 -14.18
C GLU A 395 13.94 -17.52 -14.05
N VAL A 396 13.39 -18.38 -14.91
CA VAL A 396 13.71 -19.82 -14.93
C VAL A 396 15.16 -20.05 -15.36
N ALA A 397 15.65 -19.36 -16.39
CA ALA A 397 17.03 -19.42 -16.84
C ALA A 397 18.01 -18.93 -15.75
N LYS A 398 17.67 -17.87 -15.02
CA LYS A 398 18.45 -17.42 -13.85
C LYS A 398 18.53 -18.50 -12.77
N LYS A 399 17.44 -19.23 -12.51
CA LYS A 399 17.46 -20.34 -11.54
C LYS A 399 18.30 -21.52 -12.01
N ILE A 400 18.22 -21.86 -13.30
CA ILE A 400 19.03 -22.93 -13.91
C ILE A 400 20.51 -22.58 -13.79
N THR A 401 20.91 -21.40 -14.26
CA THR A 401 22.31 -20.94 -14.18
C THR A 401 22.84 -20.84 -12.74
N GLN A 402 22.00 -20.42 -11.78
CA GLN A 402 22.38 -20.42 -10.35
C GLN A 402 22.59 -21.83 -9.80
N MET A 403 21.83 -22.82 -10.26
CA MET A 403 22.01 -24.21 -9.85
C MET A 403 23.24 -24.81 -10.52
N GLU A 404 23.44 -24.60 -11.82
CA GLU A 404 24.62 -25.07 -12.55
C GLU A 404 25.93 -24.51 -11.97
N ARG A 405 25.94 -23.26 -11.49
CA ARG A 405 27.09 -22.65 -10.79
C ARG A 405 27.47 -23.33 -9.48
N LYS A 406 26.60 -24.16 -8.88
CA LYS A 406 26.90 -24.88 -7.64
C LYS A 406 27.81 -26.10 -7.85
N GLY A 407 28.11 -26.47 -9.10
CA GLY A 407 28.97 -27.62 -9.41
C GLY A 407 28.23 -28.93 -9.22
N ASP A 408 28.77 -29.83 -8.39
CA ASP A 408 28.21 -31.17 -8.16
C ASP A 408 26.82 -31.11 -7.50
N LEU A 409 25.80 -31.30 -8.33
CA LEU A 409 24.40 -31.30 -7.92
C LEU A 409 24.00 -32.66 -7.33
N LEU A 410 23.34 -32.61 -6.17
CA LEU A 410 22.62 -33.75 -5.59
C LEU A 410 21.51 -34.24 -6.55
N GLU A 411 21.11 -35.50 -6.46
CA GLU A 411 20.09 -36.09 -7.35
C GLU A 411 18.74 -35.35 -7.28
N THR A 412 18.37 -34.86 -6.10
CA THR A 412 17.18 -34.01 -5.91
C THR A 412 17.30 -32.66 -6.63
N GLN A 413 18.51 -32.11 -6.71
CA GLN A 413 18.80 -30.86 -7.40
C GLN A 413 18.85 -31.05 -8.92
N LYS A 414 19.40 -32.18 -9.41
CA LYS A 414 19.32 -32.58 -10.82
C LYS A 414 17.87 -32.76 -11.27
N GLY A 415 17.06 -33.44 -10.44
CA GLY A 415 15.61 -33.57 -10.66
C GLY A 415 14.88 -32.23 -10.72
N TYR A 416 15.28 -31.26 -9.88
CA TYR A 416 14.74 -29.90 -9.92
C TYR A 416 15.14 -29.15 -11.20
N VAL A 417 16.40 -29.22 -11.63
CA VAL A 417 16.87 -28.62 -12.90
C VAL A 417 16.13 -29.21 -14.09
N LYS A 418 15.92 -30.54 -14.12
CA LYS A 418 15.12 -31.21 -15.16
C LYS A 418 13.68 -30.67 -15.23
N ARG A 419 13.05 -30.40 -14.08
CA ARG A 419 11.72 -29.77 -14.02
C ARG A 419 11.73 -28.32 -14.53
N LEU A 420 12.76 -27.55 -14.22
CA LEU A 420 12.92 -26.18 -14.72
C LEU A 420 13.09 -26.16 -16.25
N ASN A 421 13.93 -27.04 -16.79
CA ASN A 421 14.10 -27.20 -18.24
C ASN A 421 12.78 -27.59 -18.92
N SER A 422 12.05 -28.56 -18.36
CA SER A 422 10.71 -28.91 -18.87
C SER A 422 9.74 -27.73 -18.81
N THR A 423 9.82 -26.89 -17.77
CA THR A 423 8.97 -25.70 -17.65
C THR A 423 9.32 -24.67 -18.73
N LEU A 424 10.60 -24.47 -19.01
CA LEU A 424 11.07 -23.58 -20.07
C LEU A 424 10.56 -24.03 -21.44
N SER A 425 10.66 -25.34 -21.76
CA SER A 425 10.09 -25.89 -23.00
C SER A 425 8.58 -25.63 -23.11
N ARG A 426 7.82 -25.79 -22.03
CA ARG A 426 6.36 -25.55 -21.99
C ARG A 426 5.96 -24.07 -22.00
N LEU A 427 6.89 -23.15 -21.74
CA LEU A 427 6.64 -21.71 -21.88
C LEU A 427 6.69 -21.29 -23.35
N ASN A 428 7.38 -22.05 -24.22
CA ASN A 428 7.51 -21.76 -25.64
C ASN A 428 6.27 -22.11 -26.48
N THR A 429 5.28 -22.74 -25.87
CA THR A 429 3.98 -23.07 -26.45
C THR A 429 2.92 -22.13 -25.85
N PRO A 430 2.71 -20.93 -26.42
CA PRO A 430 1.71 -19.99 -25.90
C PRO A 430 0.29 -20.51 -26.11
N PHE A 431 -0.65 -19.97 -25.33
CA PHE A 431 -2.08 -20.14 -25.59
C PHE A 431 -2.50 -19.28 -26.77
N ASP A 432 -3.52 -19.71 -27.50
CA ASP A 432 -4.13 -18.88 -28.54
C ASP A 432 -4.85 -17.68 -27.91
N ARG A 433 -4.50 -16.47 -28.34
CA ARG A 433 -4.97 -15.20 -27.78
C ARG A 433 -5.27 -14.22 -28.91
N PRO A 434 -6.22 -13.29 -28.70
CA PRO A 434 -6.39 -12.18 -29.63
C PRO A 434 -5.12 -11.31 -29.67
N SER A 435 -4.69 -10.91 -30.87
CA SER A 435 -3.65 -9.90 -31.04
C SER A 435 -4.23 -8.53 -30.70
N ARG A 436 -3.47 -7.76 -29.91
CA ARG A 436 -3.73 -6.35 -29.67
C ARG A 436 -2.39 -5.64 -29.48
N PRO A 437 -2.02 -4.74 -30.40
CA PRO A 437 -0.72 -4.09 -30.33
C PRO A 437 -0.56 -3.35 -29.00
N LEU A 438 0.61 -3.52 -28.39
CA LEU A 438 0.98 -2.77 -27.21
C LEU A 438 1.03 -1.29 -27.56
N TYR A 439 0.60 -0.46 -26.62
CA TYR A 439 0.69 0.97 -26.79
C TYR A 439 2.16 1.40 -26.87
N HIS A 440 2.52 2.09 -27.94
CA HIS A 440 3.82 2.72 -28.12
C HIS A 440 3.60 4.21 -28.28
N GLY A 441 3.80 4.96 -27.19
CA GLY A 441 3.75 6.41 -27.21
C GLY A 441 5.10 7.00 -27.64
N GLN A 442 5.06 8.23 -28.13
CA GLN A 442 6.23 9.05 -28.42
C GLN A 442 6.89 9.47 -27.10
N SER A 443 8.15 9.10 -26.92
CA SER A 443 8.88 9.34 -25.66
C SER A 443 8.96 10.83 -25.29
N HIS A 444 9.05 11.73 -26.27
CA HIS A 444 9.12 13.18 -26.05
C HIS A 444 7.77 13.80 -25.67
N ILE A 445 6.63 13.16 -25.92
CA ILE A 445 5.32 13.68 -25.51
C ILE A 445 4.99 13.19 -24.09
N VAL A 446 4.82 14.13 -23.17
CA VAL A 446 4.53 13.87 -21.76
C VAL A 446 3.27 14.61 -21.32
N VAL A 447 2.39 13.89 -20.63
CA VAL A 447 1.19 14.46 -20.02
C VAL A 447 1.48 14.83 -18.57
N GLY A 448 1.66 16.12 -18.30
CA GLY A 448 1.87 16.65 -16.96
C GLY A 448 0.57 16.86 -16.21
N LEU A 449 0.52 16.40 -14.95
CA LEU A 449 -0.62 16.55 -14.06
C LEU A 449 -0.29 17.52 -12.92
N CYS A 450 -1.09 18.57 -12.78
CA CYS A 450 -1.09 19.45 -11.62
C CYS A 450 -2.29 19.13 -10.72
N MET A 451 -2.03 19.03 -9.41
CA MET A 451 -3.04 18.86 -8.37
C MET A 451 -3.12 20.10 -7.50
N GLY A 452 -4.33 20.61 -7.27
CA GLY A 452 -4.57 21.82 -6.47
C GLY A 452 -5.86 21.76 -5.66
N LEU A 453 -5.98 22.64 -4.67
CA LEU A 453 -7.08 22.66 -3.69
C LEU A 453 -8.47 22.84 -4.32
N GLU A 454 -8.60 23.79 -5.24
CA GLU A 454 -9.89 24.10 -5.89
C GLU A 454 -10.19 23.20 -7.08
N LYS A 455 -9.15 22.84 -7.86
CA LYS A 455 -9.26 22.00 -9.05
C LYS A 455 -8.46 20.71 -8.79
N PRO A 456 -9.12 19.56 -8.62
CA PRO A 456 -8.45 18.33 -8.17
C PRO A 456 -7.41 17.81 -9.18
N ALA A 457 -7.59 18.13 -10.47
CA ALA A 457 -6.66 17.80 -11.54
C ALA A 457 -6.73 18.87 -12.64
N THR A 458 -5.56 19.27 -13.14
CA THR A 458 -5.35 20.05 -14.37
C THR A 458 -4.23 19.40 -15.16
N ILE A 459 -4.37 19.29 -16.48
CA ILE A 459 -3.41 18.59 -17.34
C ILE A 459 -2.79 19.56 -18.33
N ALA A 460 -1.51 19.38 -18.62
CA ALA A 460 -0.82 19.93 -19.79
C ALA A 460 -0.20 18.78 -20.60
N VAL A 461 -0.46 18.73 -21.90
CA VAL A 461 0.23 17.83 -22.84
C VAL A 461 1.40 18.61 -23.42
N CYS A 462 2.62 18.15 -23.20
CA CYS A 462 3.82 18.87 -23.60
C CYS A 462 4.68 18.01 -24.53
N ASP A 463 5.24 18.64 -25.56
CA ASP A 463 6.43 18.14 -26.24
C ASP A 463 7.65 18.58 -25.42
N ALA A 464 8.30 17.63 -24.77
CA ALA A 464 9.44 17.88 -23.92
C ALA A 464 10.73 18.19 -24.70
N HIS A 465 10.80 17.85 -25.99
CA HIS A 465 11.94 18.21 -26.84
C HIS A 465 11.86 19.67 -27.28
N ALA A 466 10.68 20.09 -27.76
CA ALA A 466 10.42 21.48 -28.16
C ALA A 466 10.12 22.41 -26.97
N ASN A 467 9.98 21.85 -25.76
CA ASN A 467 9.52 22.55 -24.56
C ASN A 467 8.19 23.31 -24.77
N GLN A 468 7.31 22.76 -25.63
CA GLN A 468 6.09 23.40 -26.08
C GLN A 468 4.86 22.69 -25.52
N VAL A 469 3.84 23.45 -25.11
CA VAL A 469 2.55 22.89 -24.71
C VAL A 469 1.67 22.68 -25.93
N LEU A 470 1.25 21.44 -26.16
CA LEU A 470 0.33 21.05 -27.22
C LEU A 470 -1.13 21.32 -26.83
N ALA A 471 -1.49 21.09 -25.57
CA ALA A 471 -2.84 21.34 -25.08
C ALA A 471 -2.94 21.43 -23.55
N HIS A 472 -3.94 22.16 -23.07
CA HIS A 472 -4.30 22.24 -21.65
C HIS A 472 -5.72 21.75 -21.42
N TYR A 473 -5.92 20.99 -20.34
CA TYR A 473 -7.24 20.50 -19.95
C TYR A 473 -7.51 20.78 -18.47
N GLY A 474 -8.54 21.58 -18.21
CA GLY A 474 -9.09 21.80 -16.88
C GLY A 474 -10.08 20.73 -16.46
N ILE A 475 -10.38 20.64 -15.16
CA ILE A 475 -11.30 19.63 -14.62
C ILE A 475 -12.70 19.61 -15.26
N ARG A 476 -13.20 20.77 -15.74
CA ARG A 476 -14.48 20.85 -16.45
C ARG A 476 -14.43 20.14 -17.80
N GLN A 477 -13.33 20.31 -18.54
CA GLN A 477 -13.11 19.62 -19.82
C GLN A 477 -12.88 18.12 -19.61
N LEU A 478 -12.18 17.73 -18.54
CA LEU A 478 -11.93 16.32 -18.23
C LEU A 478 -13.20 15.53 -17.89
N LEU A 479 -14.12 16.16 -17.17
CA LEU A 479 -15.36 15.50 -16.75
C LEU A 479 -16.53 15.71 -17.73
N GLY A 480 -16.51 16.79 -18.52
CA GLY A 480 -17.62 17.16 -19.40
C GLY A 480 -18.94 17.26 -18.62
N GLU A 481 -19.96 16.55 -19.09
CA GLU A 481 -21.28 16.47 -18.42
C GLU A 481 -21.21 15.93 -16.99
N ASN A 482 -20.24 15.05 -16.71
CA ASN A 482 -20.03 14.47 -15.38
C ASN A 482 -19.50 15.48 -14.37
N TYR A 483 -19.17 16.71 -14.77
CA TYR A 483 -18.77 17.77 -13.84
C TYR A 483 -19.85 18.07 -12.80
N ARG A 484 -21.14 17.84 -13.13
CA ARG A 484 -22.26 17.95 -12.17
C ARG A 484 -22.09 17.01 -10.96
N LEU A 485 -21.50 15.84 -11.16
CA LEU A 485 -21.22 14.87 -10.08
C LEU A 485 -20.18 15.40 -9.09
N LEU A 486 -19.18 16.14 -9.57
CA LEU A 486 -18.19 16.80 -8.71
C LEU A 486 -18.85 17.84 -7.80
N ASN A 487 -19.76 18.65 -8.34
CA ASN A 487 -20.51 19.62 -7.55
C ASN A 487 -21.44 18.95 -6.53
N ARG A 488 -22.14 17.89 -6.94
CA ARG A 488 -22.96 17.07 -6.02
C ARG A 488 -22.14 16.54 -4.85
N ARG A 489 -20.93 16.02 -5.11
CA ARG A 489 -20.01 15.54 -4.07
C ARG A 489 -19.62 16.67 -3.11
N ARG A 490 -19.28 17.86 -3.62
CA ARG A 490 -18.93 19.02 -2.79
C ARG A 490 -20.07 19.40 -1.85
N SER A 491 -21.30 19.47 -2.36
CA SER A 491 -22.48 19.76 -1.55
C SER A 491 -22.76 18.68 -0.51
N GLN A 492 -22.60 17.40 -0.87
CA GLN A 492 -22.74 16.29 0.08
C GLN A 492 -21.71 16.39 1.22
N GLN A 493 -20.43 16.61 0.89
CA GLN A 493 -19.37 16.76 1.90
C GLN A 493 -19.65 17.92 2.88
N GLN A 494 -20.13 19.05 2.39
CA GLN A 494 -20.52 20.18 3.24
C GLN A 494 -21.69 19.83 4.16
N LYS A 495 -22.74 19.19 3.63
CA LYS A 495 -23.88 18.73 4.43
C LYS A 495 -23.45 17.73 5.50
N THR A 496 -22.63 16.75 5.13
CA THR A 496 -22.12 15.73 6.06
C THR A 496 -21.21 16.34 7.13
N ALA A 497 -20.35 17.31 6.78
CA ALA A 497 -19.52 18.01 7.75
C ALA A 497 -20.36 18.80 8.76
N HIS A 498 -21.42 19.47 8.29
CA HIS A 498 -22.37 20.18 9.16
C HIS A 498 -23.14 19.23 10.07
N GLN A 499 -23.61 18.10 9.55
CA GLN A 499 -24.27 17.06 10.33
C GLN A 499 -23.34 16.47 11.38
N ARG A 500 -22.08 16.14 11.04
CA ARG A 500 -21.08 15.66 11.99
C ARG A 500 -20.82 16.67 13.11
N HIS A 501 -20.73 17.95 12.78
CA HIS A 501 -20.56 19.01 13.78
C HIS A 501 -21.79 19.12 14.71
N LYS A 502 -23.01 19.05 14.17
CA LYS A 502 -24.25 19.01 14.97
C LYS A 502 -24.32 17.77 15.86
N ALA A 503 -23.98 16.60 15.32
CA ALA A 503 -23.96 15.33 16.06
C ALA A 503 -22.93 15.38 17.19
N GLN A 504 -21.74 15.91 16.93
CA GLN A 504 -20.68 16.08 17.94
C GLN A 504 -21.13 17.01 19.08
N LYS A 505 -21.82 18.11 18.77
CA LYS A 505 -22.41 19.00 19.79
C LYS A 505 -23.49 18.32 20.63
N ARG A 506 -24.16 17.30 20.08
CA ARG A 506 -25.27 16.56 20.72
C ARG A 506 -24.83 15.21 21.28
N SER A 507 -23.53 14.90 21.29
CA SER A 507 -23.00 13.58 21.66
C SER A 507 -23.66 12.40 20.94
N ALA A 508 -24.14 12.62 19.71
CA ALA A 508 -24.82 11.63 18.89
C ALA A 508 -23.83 10.88 17.97
N PRO A 509 -24.19 9.68 17.46
CA PRO A 509 -23.36 8.93 16.51
C PRO A 509 -22.96 9.80 15.31
N ASN A 510 -21.67 9.85 15.01
CA ASN A 510 -21.09 10.71 13.96
C ASN A 510 -20.68 9.94 12.69
N GLN A 511 -21.02 8.65 12.63
CA GLN A 511 -20.74 7.77 11.50
C GLN A 511 -21.73 8.03 10.37
N VAL A 512 -21.49 9.09 9.61
CA VAL A 512 -22.22 9.33 8.35
C VAL A 512 -21.44 8.68 7.22
N GLY A 513 -22.04 7.64 6.62
CA GLY A 513 -21.49 6.96 5.45
C GLY A 513 -21.24 7.94 4.31
N GLU A 514 -20.04 7.92 3.75
CA GLU A 514 -19.72 8.70 2.56
C GLU A 514 -20.12 7.88 1.33
N SER A 515 -20.86 8.48 0.39
CA SER A 515 -21.20 7.80 -0.85
C SER A 515 -19.94 7.45 -1.65
N GLU A 516 -19.95 6.30 -2.32
CA GLU A 516 -18.88 5.85 -3.23
C GLU A 516 -18.69 6.77 -4.46
N LEU A 517 -19.51 7.82 -4.58
CA LEU A 517 -19.42 8.87 -5.60
C LEU A 517 -18.01 9.44 -5.71
N GLY A 518 -17.30 9.56 -4.59
CA GLY A 518 -15.95 10.06 -4.60
C GLY A 518 -14.96 9.20 -5.38
N GLN A 519 -15.02 7.87 -5.16
CA GLN A 519 -14.20 6.93 -5.91
C GLN A 519 -14.61 6.86 -7.37
N HIS A 520 -15.91 6.97 -7.65
CA HIS A 520 -16.43 6.99 -9.01
C HIS A 520 -15.88 8.18 -9.81
N ILE A 521 -15.87 9.39 -9.26
CA ILE A 521 -15.31 10.57 -9.95
C ILE A 521 -13.80 10.41 -10.18
N ASP A 522 -13.05 9.84 -9.24
CA ASP A 522 -11.61 9.55 -9.45
C ASP A 522 -11.39 8.63 -10.66
N ARG A 523 -12.24 7.59 -10.82
CA ARG A 523 -12.19 6.69 -11.97
C ARG A 523 -12.52 7.41 -13.28
N LEU A 524 -13.48 8.36 -13.27
CA LEU A 524 -13.81 9.16 -14.45
C LEU A 524 -12.66 10.10 -14.84
N ILE A 525 -12.07 10.80 -13.87
CA ILE A 525 -10.91 11.68 -14.12
C ILE A 525 -9.73 10.86 -14.66
N ALA A 526 -9.43 9.73 -14.03
CA ALA A 526 -8.35 8.83 -14.48
C ALA A 526 -8.59 8.33 -15.91
N LYS A 527 -9.83 7.94 -16.24
CA LYS A 527 -10.20 7.52 -17.60
C LYS A 527 -9.98 8.64 -18.61
N ALA A 528 -10.39 9.87 -18.28
CA ALA A 528 -10.22 11.04 -19.15
C ALA A 528 -8.73 11.36 -19.39
N ILE A 529 -7.92 11.42 -18.33
CA ILE A 529 -6.46 11.65 -18.41
C ILE A 529 -5.81 10.64 -19.36
N VAL A 530 -6.11 9.36 -19.17
CA VAL A 530 -5.52 8.27 -19.97
C VAL A 530 -6.00 8.31 -21.42
N THR A 531 -7.25 8.71 -21.66
CA THR A 531 -7.80 8.88 -23.02
C THR A 531 -7.10 10.03 -23.75
N ILE A 532 -6.84 11.15 -23.06
CA ILE A 532 -6.07 12.28 -23.60
C ILE A 532 -4.65 11.82 -23.91
N ALA A 533 -3.97 11.15 -22.98
CA ALA A 533 -2.62 10.62 -23.20
C ALA A 533 -2.55 9.73 -24.46
N LYS A 534 -3.56 8.87 -24.65
CA LYS A 534 -3.68 8.04 -25.85
C LYS A 534 -3.91 8.85 -27.13
N THR A 535 -4.75 9.88 -27.07
CA THR A 535 -5.10 10.72 -28.23
C THR A 535 -3.86 11.45 -28.78
N TYR A 536 -2.98 11.88 -27.88
CA TYR A 536 -1.72 12.54 -28.25
C TYR A 536 -0.53 11.57 -28.38
N ASN A 537 -0.77 10.25 -28.35
CA ASN A 537 0.29 9.24 -28.34
C ASN A 537 1.42 9.53 -27.34
N ALA A 538 1.09 10.03 -26.15
CA ALA A 538 2.08 10.38 -25.12
C ALA A 538 2.83 9.15 -24.60
N GLY A 539 4.15 9.24 -24.45
CA GLY A 539 5.00 8.17 -23.90
C GLY A 539 4.81 7.97 -22.41
N SER A 540 4.55 9.04 -21.65
CA SER A 540 4.31 8.95 -20.20
C SER A 540 3.28 9.97 -19.67
N ILE A 541 2.79 9.69 -18.46
CA ILE A 541 1.99 10.60 -17.64
C ILE A 541 2.82 10.96 -16.40
N ALA A 542 3.16 12.23 -16.25
CA ALA A 542 3.88 12.75 -15.10
C ALA A 542 2.91 13.17 -13.99
N VAL A 543 3.04 12.57 -12.80
CA VAL A 543 2.23 12.86 -11.62
C VAL A 543 3.06 13.53 -10.51
N PRO A 544 2.48 14.41 -9.68
CA PRO A 544 3.22 15.08 -8.63
C PRO A 544 3.50 14.15 -7.44
N LYS A 545 4.66 14.30 -6.80
CA LYS A 545 5.02 13.57 -5.56
C LYS A 545 4.07 13.91 -4.41
N LEU A 546 3.47 12.89 -3.77
CA LEU A 546 2.48 13.07 -2.69
C LEU A 546 3.00 13.86 -1.48
N ARG A 547 4.31 13.77 -1.17
CA ARG A 547 4.93 14.51 -0.07
C ARG A 547 4.80 16.02 -0.26
N ASP A 548 4.95 16.46 -1.51
CA ASP A 548 4.99 17.88 -1.86
C ASP A 548 3.58 18.48 -1.94
N ILE A 549 2.56 17.68 -2.26
CA ILE A 549 1.15 18.15 -2.37
C ILE A 549 0.67 18.76 -1.07
N ARG A 550 1.04 18.20 0.08
CA ARG A 550 0.63 18.76 1.38
C ARG A 550 1.19 20.16 1.61
N GLU A 551 2.45 20.37 1.26
CA GLU A 551 3.13 21.66 1.38
C GLU A 551 2.60 22.66 0.34
N ILE A 552 2.33 22.22 -0.90
CA ILE A 552 1.70 23.04 -1.95
C ILE A 552 0.32 23.52 -1.50
N VAL A 553 -0.50 22.60 -0.97
CA VAL A 553 -1.83 22.90 -0.44
C VAL A 553 -1.72 23.90 0.72
N GLU A 554 -0.79 23.67 1.65
CA GLU A 554 -0.59 24.59 2.78
C GLU A 554 -0.11 25.97 2.34
N ALA A 555 0.80 26.05 1.37
CA ALA A 555 1.29 27.29 0.79
C ALA A 555 0.16 28.07 0.09
N GLU A 556 -0.70 27.39 -0.70
CA GLU A 556 -1.85 28.02 -1.37
C GLU A 556 -2.86 28.58 -0.36
N ILE A 557 -3.12 27.86 0.74
CA ILE A 557 -3.99 28.33 1.82
C ILE A 557 -3.40 29.57 2.50
N LYS A 558 -2.10 29.54 2.82
CA LYS A 558 -1.42 30.68 3.47
C LYS A 558 -1.37 31.90 2.56
N ALA A 559 -1.07 31.72 1.27
CA ALA A 559 -1.08 32.80 0.29
C ALA A 559 -2.47 33.45 0.19
N LYS A 560 -3.55 32.67 0.11
CA LYS A 560 -4.92 33.20 0.09
C LYS A 560 -5.29 33.89 1.41
N ALA A 561 -4.83 33.37 2.54
CA ALA A 561 -5.05 33.99 3.84
C ALA A 561 -4.36 35.36 3.93
N GLN A 562 -3.10 35.43 3.49
CA GLN A 562 -2.33 36.67 3.43
C GLN A 562 -2.94 37.69 2.46
N GLN A 563 -3.45 37.24 1.31
CA GLN A 563 -4.12 38.10 0.35
C GLN A 563 -5.42 38.69 0.91
N LYS A 564 -6.20 37.92 1.67
CA LYS A 564 -7.45 38.40 2.28
C LYS A 564 -7.25 39.24 3.53
N CYS A 565 -6.23 38.93 4.33
CA CYS A 565 -5.94 39.61 5.58
C CYS A 565 -4.45 39.99 5.61
N PRO A 566 -4.02 40.99 4.83
CA PRO A 566 -2.63 41.44 4.83
C PRO A 566 -2.25 41.96 6.23
N GLY A 567 -1.08 41.58 6.74
CA GLY A 567 -0.55 42.05 8.03
C GLY A 567 -1.19 41.47 9.31
N TYR A 568 -2.41 40.93 9.26
CA TYR A 568 -3.11 40.40 10.44
C TYR A 568 -2.96 38.87 10.61
N LEU A 569 -1.93 38.43 11.36
CA LEU A 569 -1.56 37.03 11.51
C LEU A 569 -2.66 36.13 12.09
N GLU A 570 -3.39 36.57 13.11
CA GLU A 570 -4.47 35.76 13.70
C GLU A 570 -5.66 35.60 12.74
N GLY A 571 -6.00 36.66 12.00
CA GLY A 571 -7.01 36.63 10.94
C GLY A 571 -6.62 35.69 9.82
N GLN A 572 -5.35 35.71 9.41
CA GLN A 572 -4.81 34.75 8.43
C GLN A 572 -4.94 33.32 8.94
N GLN A 573 -4.62 33.04 10.21
CA GLN A 573 -4.74 31.69 10.78
C GLN A 573 -6.20 31.22 10.87
N LYS A 574 -7.11 32.11 11.32
CA LYS A 574 -8.55 31.83 11.41
C LYS A 574 -9.15 31.58 10.03
N TYR A 575 -8.80 32.43 9.06
CA TYR A 575 -9.19 32.25 7.66
C TYR A 575 -8.62 30.96 7.08
N ALA A 576 -7.34 30.66 7.28
CA ALA A 576 -6.71 29.43 6.81
C ALA A 576 -7.39 28.18 7.39
N LYS A 577 -7.80 28.21 8.67
CA LYS A 577 -8.53 27.12 9.33
C LYS A 577 -9.93 26.93 8.75
N GLN A 578 -10.69 28.02 8.57
CA GLN A 578 -12.01 27.99 7.96
C GLN A 578 -11.94 27.56 6.49
N TYR A 579 -10.98 28.11 5.75
CA TYR A 579 -10.75 27.81 4.35
C TYR A 579 -10.37 26.33 4.17
N ARG A 580 -9.48 25.76 5.00
CA ARG A 580 -9.21 24.30 5.04
C ARG A 580 -10.45 23.45 5.30
N ALA A 581 -11.35 23.92 6.15
CA ALA A 581 -12.59 23.20 6.43
C ALA A 581 -13.60 23.31 5.28
N SER A 582 -13.60 24.44 4.56
CA SER A 582 -14.51 24.74 3.45
C SER A 582 -14.08 24.14 2.11
N VAL A 583 -12.77 23.99 1.89
CA VAL A 583 -12.22 23.48 0.65
C VAL A 583 -12.11 21.96 0.68
N HIS A 584 -12.36 21.41 -0.49
CA HIS A 584 -12.39 20.02 -0.86
C HIS A 584 -11.32 19.14 -0.17
N ARG A 585 -11.74 18.11 0.58
CA ARG A 585 -10.88 17.05 1.16
C ARG A 585 -10.66 15.92 0.15
N TRP A 586 -9.83 16.14 -0.87
CA TRP A 586 -9.55 15.09 -1.88
C TRP A 586 -8.45 14.19 -1.38
N SER A 587 -8.60 12.89 -1.65
CA SER A 587 -7.50 11.95 -1.51
C SER A 587 -6.73 11.93 -2.82
N TYR A 588 -5.69 12.77 -2.93
CA TYR A 588 -4.81 12.77 -4.11
C TYR A 588 -4.10 11.44 -4.29
N GLY A 589 -3.78 10.73 -3.20
CA GLY A 589 -3.27 9.36 -3.26
C GLY A 589 -4.19 8.42 -4.02
N ARG A 590 -5.49 8.42 -3.68
CA ARG A 590 -6.51 7.60 -4.35
C ARG A 590 -6.66 7.95 -5.84
N LEU A 591 -6.57 9.24 -6.19
CA LEU A 591 -6.61 9.68 -7.59
C LEU A 591 -5.38 9.21 -8.36
N ILE A 592 -4.16 9.39 -7.81
CA ILE A 592 -2.92 8.90 -8.43
C ILE A 592 -2.96 7.38 -8.61
N GLU A 593 -3.45 6.65 -7.61
CA GLU A 593 -3.63 5.20 -7.71
C GLU A 593 -4.62 4.80 -8.81
N SER A 594 -5.72 5.57 -8.96
CA SER A 594 -6.69 5.35 -10.04
C SER A 594 -6.09 5.61 -11.42
N ILE A 595 -5.29 6.68 -11.56
CA ILE A 595 -4.55 6.98 -12.80
C ILE A 595 -3.54 5.87 -13.09
N ARG A 596 -2.77 5.44 -12.08
CA ARG A 596 -1.85 4.30 -12.19
C ARG A 596 -2.53 3.04 -12.66
N SER A 597 -3.64 2.69 -12.04
CA SER A 597 -4.41 1.51 -12.42
C SER A 597 -4.84 1.56 -13.88
N GLN A 598 -5.32 2.70 -14.38
CA GLN A 598 -5.77 2.84 -15.76
C GLN A 598 -4.63 2.93 -16.78
N ALA A 599 -3.58 3.70 -16.49
CA ALA A 599 -2.42 3.85 -17.37
C ALA A 599 -1.68 2.52 -17.55
N THR A 600 -1.48 1.76 -16.46
CA THR A 600 -0.82 0.45 -16.52
C THR A 600 -1.59 -0.54 -17.40
N LYS A 601 -2.93 -0.53 -17.41
CA LYS A 601 -3.74 -1.40 -18.28
C LYS A 601 -3.49 -1.16 -19.77
N LEU A 602 -3.10 0.06 -20.12
CA LEU A 602 -2.77 0.42 -21.50
C LEU A 602 -1.26 0.35 -21.78
N GLY A 603 -0.42 0.12 -20.78
CA GLY A 603 1.04 0.15 -20.94
C GLY A 603 1.65 1.56 -20.97
N ILE A 604 0.92 2.59 -20.53
CA ILE A 604 1.45 3.96 -20.44
C ILE A 604 2.30 4.10 -19.18
N VAL A 605 3.52 4.62 -19.32
CA VAL A 605 4.47 4.82 -18.21
C VAL A 605 4.01 5.97 -17.32
N ILE A 606 4.19 5.83 -16.01
CA ILE A 606 3.95 6.91 -15.04
C ILE A 606 5.25 7.33 -14.40
N GLU A 607 5.46 8.64 -14.39
CA GLU A 607 6.63 9.28 -13.79
C GLU A 607 6.22 10.17 -12.63
N GLU A 608 7.10 10.31 -11.65
CA GLU A 608 6.88 11.20 -10.51
C GLU A 608 7.82 12.40 -10.58
N ALA A 609 7.25 13.60 -10.60
CA ALA A 609 8.02 14.84 -10.58
C ALA A 609 7.57 15.79 -9.47
N LYS A 610 8.42 16.78 -9.15
CA LYS A 610 8.11 17.82 -8.17
C LYS A 610 7.22 18.86 -8.83
N GLN A 611 6.09 19.17 -8.20
CA GLN A 611 5.22 20.26 -8.66
C GLN A 611 5.68 21.60 -8.07
N PRO A 612 5.79 22.68 -8.87
CA PRO A 612 6.15 23.99 -8.37
C PRO A 612 5.14 24.54 -7.36
N LEU A 613 5.63 25.30 -6.36
CA LEU A 613 4.79 25.93 -5.33
C LEU A 613 4.00 27.13 -5.89
N VAL A 614 4.62 27.92 -6.76
CA VAL A 614 4.10 29.19 -7.31
C VAL A 614 3.79 29.02 -8.81
N GLY A 615 2.90 29.86 -9.35
CA GLY A 615 2.49 29.85 -10.77
C GLY A 615 1.05 29.38 -10.99
N LYS A 616 0.56 29.57 -12.22
CA LYS A 616 -0.78 29.09 -12.64
C LYS A 616 -0.79 27.56 -12.70
N LEU A 617 -1.98 26.96 -12.57
CA LEU A 617 -2.12 25.49 -12.57
C LEU A 617 -1.66 24.85 -13.90
N GLU A 618 -1.79 25.56 -15.01
CA GLU A 618 -1.38 25.12 -16.34
C GLU A 618 0.16 25.11 -16.47
N GLU A 619 0.82 26.19 -16.07
CA GLU A 619 2.29 26.30 -16.00
C GLU A 619 2.88 25.25 -15.05
N LYS A 620 2.22 25.01 -13.90
CA LYS A 620 2.60 23.96 -12.96
C LYS A 620 2.51 22.56 -13.59
N ALA A 621 1.47 22.29 -14.38
CA ALA A 621 1.32 21.02 -15.06
C ALA A 621 2.42 20.83 -16.13
N GLN A 622 2.72 21.88 -16.89
CA GLN A 622 3.83 21.87 -17.86
C GLN A 622 5.17 21.61 -17.17
N ALA A 623 5.48 22.34 -16.09
CA ALA A 623 6.72 22.15 -15.34
C ALA A 623 6.88 20.73 -14.79
N VAL A 624 5.77 20.10 -14.36
CA VAL A 624 5.77 18.68 -13.93
C VAL A 624 6.12 17.74 -15.10
N ALA A 625 5.59 17.99 -16.30
CA ALA A 625 5.92 17.19 -17.49
C ALA A 625 7.40 17.29 -17.86
N ILE A 626 7.93 18.52 -17.92
CA ILE A 626 9.33 18.78 -18.29
C ILE A 626 10.28 18.19 -17.25
N ALA A 627 10.01 18.41 -15.96
CA ALA A 627 10.85 17.88 -14.89
C ALA A 627 10.86 16.34 -14.87
N ALA A 628 9.74 15.70 -15.19
CA ALA A 628 9.68 14.24 -15.33
C ALA A 628 10.51 13.74 -16.51
N TYR A 629 10.44 14.41 -17.65
CA TYR A 629 11.23 14.05 -18.84
C TYR A 629 12.73 14.23 -18.61
N GLN A 630 13.13 15.36 -18.02
CA GLN A 630 14.54 15.65 -17.70
C GLN A 630 15.12 14.64 -16.71
N ALA A 631 14.32 14.11 -15.78
CA ALA A 631 14.76 13.09 -14.84
C ALA A 631 15.01 11.71 -15.47
N ARG A 632 14.73 11.52 -16.77
CA ARG A 632 15.09 10.30 -17.51
C ARG A 632 16.54 10.30 -17.99
N ALA A 633 17.14 11.47 -18.14
CA ALA A 633 18.56 11.66 -18.48
C ALA A 633 19.41 11.48 -17.22
#